data_AF-A0A951TIH4-F1
#
_entry.id   AF-A0A951TIH4-F1
#
_cell.length_a   1.000
_cell.length_b   1.000
_cell.length_c   1.000
_cell.angle_alpha   90.00
_cell.angle_beta   90.00
_cell.angle_gamma   90.00
#
_symmetry.space_group_name_H-M   'P 1'
#
loop_
_entity.id
_entity.type
_entity.pdbx_description
1 polymer ?
#
loop_
_entity_poly.entity_id
_entity_poly.type
_entity_poly.pdbx_seq_one_letter_code
_entity_poly.pdbx_strand_id
1 'polypeptide(L)' 'MPLKLEIYSDYVCPFCLLAKAPLEEALRGLEGVEVEWMPFELRPFPTPTLRPEDPYLPRVWEQSVYPMA' A
#
# COMPACT_ATOMS: atom_id res chain seq x y z
N MET A 1 2.47 10.79 -25.97
CA MET A 1 2.20 11.32 -24.61
C MET A 1 2.35 10.15 -23.65
N PRO A 2 3.13 10.29 -22.56
CA PRO A 2 3.26 9.23 -21.59
C PRO A 2 1.94 9.01 -20.83
N LEU A 3 1.66 7.77 -20.46
CA LEU A 3 0.58 7.41 -19.54
C LEU A 3 1.00 7.82 -18.13
N LYS A 4 0.22 8.69 -17.49
CA LYS A 4 0.42 9.06 -16.09
C LYS A 4 -0.28 8.05 -15.18
N LEU A 5 0.46 7.47 -14.24
CA LEU A 5 -0.03 6.55 -13.22
C LEU A 5 0.14 7.18 -11.84
N GLU A 6 -0.97 7.54 -11.20
CA GLU A 6 -0.99 8.06 -9.83
C GLU A 6 -1.25 6.92 -8.85
N ILE A 7 -0.35 6.77 -7.87
CA ILE A 7 -0.41 5.69 -6.88
C ILE A 7 -0.62 6.31 -5.50
N TYR A 8 -1.81 6.10 -4.95
CA TYR A 8 -2.14 6.50 -3.59
C TYR A 8 -1.66 5.43 -2.60
N SER A 9 -0.82 5.83 -1.67
CA SER A 9 -0.24 4.93 -0.69
C SER A 9 -0.22 5.54 0.70
N ASP A 10 -0.43 4.69 1.70
CA ASP A 10 -0.24 5.00 3.11
C ASP A 10 0.91 4.14 3.65
N TYR A 11 1.80 4.73 4.46
CA TYR A 11 2.91 4.04 5.11
C TYR A 11 2.48 2.90 6.03
N VAL A 12 1.29 2.98 6.63
CA VAL A 12 0.81 1.92 7.54
C VAL A 12 0.03 0.82 6.82
N CYS A 13 -0.19 0.93 5.51
CA CYS A 13 -0.94 -0.05 4.74
C CYS A 13 -0.07 -1.27 4.38
N PRO A 14 -0.36 -2.47 4.93
CA PRO A 14 0.42 -3.66 4.59
C PRO A 14 0.26 -4.06 3.11
N PHE A 15 -0.90 -3.80 2.51
CA PHE A 15 -1.15 -4.14 1.10
C PHE A 15 -0.44 -3.20 0.14
N CYS A 16 -0.28 -1.91 0.47
CA CYS A 16 0.53 -0.99 -0.32
C CYS A 16 2.00 -1.46 -0.35
N LEU A 17 2.50 -1.98 0.78
CA LEU A 17 3.84 -2.58 0.85
C LEU A 17 3.94 -3.83 -0.02
N LEU A 18 3.00 -4.77 0.12
CA LEU A 18 2.98 -6.02 -0.67
C LEU A 18 2.86 -5.76 -2.17
N ALA A 19 2.06 -4.78 -2.58
CA ALA A 19 1.83 -4.44 -3.98
C ALA A 19 3.03 -3.77 -4.67
N LYS A 20 4.00 -3.25 -3.90
CA LYS A 20 5.15 -2.52 -4.45
C LYS A 20 6.01 -3.39 -5.37
N ALA A 21 6.39 -4.59 -4.93
CA ALA A 21 7.24 -5.48 -5.70
C ALA A 21 6.62 -5.93 -7.04
N PRO A 22 5.38 -6.45 -7.11
CA PRO A 22 4.77 -6.83 -8.39
C PRO A 22 4.50 -5.62 -9.29
N LEU A 23 4.21 -4.45 -8.73
CA LEU A 23 4.11 -3.22 -9.51
C LEU A 23 5.46 -2.85 -10.16
N GLU A 24 6.55 -2.88 -9.41
CA GLU A 24 7.89 -2.60 -9.94
C GLU A 24 8.32 -3.61 -11.00
N GLU A 25 7.96 -4.88 -10.83
CA GLU A 25 8.17 -5.90 -11.86
C GLU A 25 7.35 -5.59 -13.12
N ALA A 26 6.08 -5.26 -12.98
CA ALA A 26 5.20 -4.94 -14.10
C ALA A 26 5.66 -3.69 -14.87
N LEU A 27 6.22 -2.70 -14.17
CA LEU A 27 6.76 -1.47 -14.77
C LEU A 27 8.14 -1.67 -15.43
N ARG A 28 8.82 -2.79 -15.16
CA ARG A 28 10.18 -3.01 -15.68
C ARG A 28 10.15 -3.13 -17.20
N GLY A 29 10.85 -2.21 -17.88
CA GLY A 29 10.96 -2.20 -19.34
C GLY A 29 9.73 -1.64 -20.07
N LEU A 30 8.72 -1.14 -19.34
CA LEU A 30 7.64 -0.36 -19.93
C LEU A 30 8.13 1.07 -20.22
N GLU A 31 8.03 1.48 -21.48
CA GLU A 31 8.30 2.86 -21.89
C GLU A 31 7.02 3.70 -21.91
N GLY A 32 7.18 5.02 -21.73
CA GLY A 32 6.06 5.95 -21.82
C GLY A 32 5.07 5.87 -20.65
N VAL A 33 5.50 5.41 -19.47
CA VAL A 33 4.72 5.48 -18.22
C VAL A 33 5.44 6.42 -17.25
N GLU A 34 4.72 7.39 -16.71
CA GLU A 34 5.18 8.28 -15.66
C GLU A 34 4.44 7.96 -14.36
N VAL A 35 5.19 7.59 -13.33
CA VAL A 35 4.62 7.21 -12.02
C VAL A 35 4.74 8.38 -11.05
N GLU A 36 3.61 8.78 -10.46
CA GLU A 36 3.55 9.75 -9.37
C GLU A 36 2.97 9.10 -8.11
N TRP A 37 3.69 9.24 -6.99
CA TRP A 37 3.24 8.73 -5.70
C TRP A 37 2.48 9.81 -4.95
N MET A 38 1.24 9.50 -4.61
CA MET A 38 0.31 10.39 -3.93
C MET A 38 0.14 9.95 -2.47
N PRO A 39 0.14 10.88 -1.51
CA PRO A 39 -0.11 10.55 -0.12
C PRO A 39 -1.56 10.13 0.09
N PHE A 40 -1.78 9.15 0.96
CA PHE A 40 -3.09 8.74 1.43
C PHE A 40 -3.05 8.42 2.92
N GLU A 41 -4.14 8.71 3.63
CA GLU A 41 -4.31 8.37 5.05
C GLU A 41 -5.49 7.40 5.21
N LEU A 42 -5.21 6.16 5.60
CA LEU A 42 -6.22 5.17 5.96
C LEU A 42 -7.00 5.58 7.20
N ARG A 43 -6.35 6.30 8.12
CA ARG A 43 -6.93 6.78 9.37
C ARG A 43 -6.62 8.28 9.55
N PRO A 44 -7.31 9.16 8.80
CA PRO A 44 -7.07 10.60 8.91
C PRO A 44 -7.50 11.13 10.28
N PHE A 45 -6.85 12.19 10.74
CA PHE A 45 -7.25 12.87 11.98
C PHE A 45 -8.74 13.27 11.93
N PRO A 46 -9.52 13.07 13.03
CA PRO A 46 -9.11 12.67 14.38
C PRO A 46 -9.17 11.17 14.67
N THR A 47 -9.20 10.32 13.63
CA THR A 47 -9.28 8.87 13.82
C THR A 47 -8.05 8.38 14.62
N PRO A 48 -8.22 7.67 15.75
CA PRO A 48 -7.09 7.15 16.52
C PRO A 48 -6.22 6.22 15.66
N THR A 49 -4.96 6.00 16.01
CA THR A 49 -4.16 4.94 15.39
C THR A 49 -4.51 3.56 15.96
N LEU A 50 -4.13 2.49 15.25
CA LEU A 50 -4.25 1.13 15.77
C LEU A 50 -3.02 0.84 16.62
N ARG A 51 -3.21 0.21 17.79
CA ARG A 51 -2.11 -0.20 18.66
C ARG A 51 -1.73 -1.65 18.35
N PRO A 52 -0.44 -1.97 18.16
CA PRO A 52 0.00 -3.35 17.89
C PRO A 52 -0.43 -4.38 18.96
N GLU A 53 -0.60 -3.92 20.19
CA GLU A 53 -0.97 -4.76 21.34
C GLU A 53 -2.48 -5.10 21.35
N ASP A 54 -3.29 -4.37 20.58
CA ASP A 54 -4.72 -4.63 20.48
C ASP A 54 -5.00 -5.87 19.62
N PRO A 55 -5.97 -6.73 19.99
CA PRO A 55 -6.22 -8.02 19.34
C PRO A 55 -6.67 -7.89 17.88
N TYR A 56 -7.05 -6.69 17.44
CA TYR A 56 -7.47 -6.44 16.07
C TYR A 56 -6.33 -6.65 15.05
N LEU A 57 -5.14 -6.07 15.30
CA LEU A 57 -4.04 -6.10 14.33
C LEU A 57 -3.52 -7.53 14.12
N PRO A 58 -3.15 -8.31 15.16
CA PRO A 58 -2.69 -9.69 14.97
C PRO A 58 -3.69 -10.55 14.20
N ARG A 59 -4.98 -10.47 14.57
CA ARG A 59 -6.05 -11.25 13.92
C ARG A 59 -6.18 -10.91 12.43
N VAL A 60 -6.20 -9.63 12.09
CA VAL A 60 -6.39 -9.21 10.68
C VAL A 60 -5.15 -9.53 9.85
N TRP A 61 -3.95 -9.44 10.42
CA TRP A 61 -2.72 -9.83 9.75
C TRP A 61 -2.67 -11.32 9.44
N GLU A 62 -3.01 -12.18 10.41
CA GLU A 62 -3.13 -13.63 10.21
C GLU A 62 -4.15 -14.00 9.13
N GLN A 63 -5.31 -13.34 9.14
CA GLN A 63 -6.40 -13.68 8.23
C GLN A 63 -6.19 -13.14 6.82
N SER A 64 -5.53 -11.98 6.68
CA SER A 64 -5.56 -11.23 5.42
C SER A 64 -4.18 -10.89 4.86
N VAL A 65 -3.18 -10.60 5.70
CA VAL A 65 -1.88 -10.11 5.22
C VAL A 65 -0.92 -11.26 4.95
N TYR A 66 -0.70 -12.14 5.93
CA TYR A 66 0.26 -13.25 5.79
C TYR A 66 -0.03 -14.22 4.65
N PRO A 67 -1.30 -14.54 4.30
CA PRO A 67 -1.56 -15.41 3.15
C PRO A 67 -1.12 -14.83 1.80
N MET A 68 -0.84 -13.52 1.72
CA MET A 68 -0.41 -12.83 0.49
C MET A 68 1.07 -12.41 0.52
N ALA A 69 1.77 -12.63 1.63
CA ALA A 69 3.16 -12.22 1.84
C ALA A 69 4.17 -13.28 1.39
#